data_AF-A0A454VXV8-F1
#
_entry.id   AF-A0A454VXV8-F1
#
_cell.length_a   1.000
_cell.length_b   1.000
_cell.length_c   1.000
_cell.angle_alpha   90.00
_cell.angle_beta   90.00
_cell.angle_gamma   90.00
#
_symmetry.space_group_name_H-M   'P 1'
#
loop_
_entity.id
_entity.type
_entity.pdbx_description
1 polymer ?
#
loop_
_entity_poly.entity_id
_entity_poly.type
_entity_poly.pdbx_seq_one_letter_code
_entity_poly.pdbx_strand_id
1 'polypeptide(L)'
;MHPGNDTVIAAQSGVGKSTLALNAAVAAAKAGATVMFSSLEMSSTELMHKIVAAEGRIGLHHLTRKDGLTPESWKEVERLGRELFRTLPLRVYRPDGAFLRDIESAARASVRNG
;
A
#
# COMPACT_ATOMS: atom_id res chain seq x y z
N MET A 1 -0.17 18.57 -0.41
CA MET A 1 -1.64 18.47 -0.63
C MET A 1 -2.31 19.30 0.45
N HIS A 2 -3.36 20.04 0.12
CA HIS A 2 -4.10 20.83 1.10
C HIS A 2 -5.31 20.04 1.62
N PRO A 3 -5.70 20.17 2.90
CA PRO A 3 -6.92 19.56 3.40
C PRO A 3 -8.14 19.95 2.57
N GLY A 4 -8.99 18.97 2.24
CA GLY A 4 -10.21 19.19 1.44
C GLY A 4 -10.02 19.11 -0.07
N ASN A 5 -8.79 18.99 -0.57
CA ASN A 5 -8.56 18.77 -2.00
C ASN A 5 -8.92 17.34 -2.42
N ASP A 6 -9.68 17.23 -3.51
CA ASP A 6 -9.81 15.99 -4.27
C ASP A 6 -8.83 16.02 -5.46
N THR A 7 -8.16 14.90 -5.72
CA THR A 7 -7.16 14.79 -6.78
C THR A 7 -7.31 13.47 -7.51
N VAL A 8 -7.58 13.56 -8.81
CA VAL A 8 -7.79 12.39 -9.67
C VAL A 8 -6.52 12.10 -10.47
N ILE A 9 -6.07 10.84 -10.40
CA ILE A 9 -5.00 10.30 -11.24
C ILE A 9 -5.61 9.30 -12.21
N ALA A 10 -5.60 9.63 -13.50
CA ALA A 10 -6.07 8.75 -14.57
C ALA A 10 -4.91 8.41 -15.52
N ALA A 11 -4.82 7.14 -15.92
CA ALA A 11 -3.80 6.67 -16.85
C ALA A 11 -4.27 5.37 -17.51
N GLN A 12 -3.65 4.99 -18.63
CA GLN A 12 -3.90 3.72 -19.30
C GLN A 12 -3.52 2.51 -18.41
N SER A 13 -4.06 1.33 -18.72
CA SER A 13 -3.67 0.10 -18.03
C SER A 13 -2.18 -0.21 -18.27
N GLY A 14 -1.52 -0.82 -17.28
CA GLY A 14 -0.11 -1.23 -17.38
C GLY A 14 0.93 -0.12 -17.17
N VAL A 15 0.56 1.16 -17.18
CA VAL A 15 1.53 2.28 -17.05
C VAL A 15 1.96 2.59 -15.61
N GLY A 16 1.45 1.84 -14.63
CA GLY A 16 1.88 1.96 -13.23
C GLY A 16 1.05 2.88 -12.34
N LYS A 17 -0.17 3.27 -12.74
CA LYS A 17 -1.08 4.10 -11.92
C LYS A 17 -1.21 3.63 -10.47
N SER A 18 -1.46 2.34 -10.25
CA SER A 18 -1.63 1.78 -8.91
C SER A 18 -0.32 1.77 -8.12
N THR A 19 0.82 1.54 -8.78
CA THR A 19 2.15 1.63 -8.15
C THR A 19 2.46 3.06 -7.72
N LEU A 20 2.14 4.06 -8.56
CA LEU A 20 2.30 5.47 -8.22
C LEU A 20 1.45 5.86 -7.01
N ALA A 21 0.16 5.52 -7.01
CA ALA A 21 -0.74 5.82 -5.91
C ALA A 21 -0.27 5.18 -4.59
N LEU A 22 0.18 3.92 -4.64
CA LEU A 22 0.68 3.21 -3.48
C LEU A 22 1.97 3.85 -2.94
N ASN A 23 2.92 4.20 -3.79
CA ASN A 23 4.16 4.85 -3.37
C ASN A 23 3.90 6.24 -2.75
N ALA A 24 2.94 7.00 -3.30
CA ALA A 24 2.53 8.26 -2.71
C ALA A 24 1.93 8.07 -1.30
N ALA A 25 1.09 7.04 -1.13
CA ALA A 25 0.51 6.68 0.17
C ALA A 25 1.58 6.26 1.19
N VAL A 26 2.54 5.42 0.79
CA VAL A 26 3.67 5.01 1.63
C VAL A 26 4.53 6.22 2.01
N ALA A 27 4.84 7.10 1.06
CA ALA A 27 5.63 8.30 1.34
C ALA A 27 4.94 9.24 2.34
N ALA A 28 3.62 9.45 2.19
CA ALA A 28 2.83 10.23 3.14
C ALA A 28 2.82 9.59 4.54
N ALA A 29 2.66 8.26 4.62
CA ALA A 29 2.70 7.53 5.88
C ALA A 29 4.09 7.62 6.56
N LYS A 30 5.18 7.51 5.79
CA LYS A 30 6.56 7.69 6.29
C LYS A 30 6.82 9.13 6.75
N ALA A 31 6.11 10.11 6.22
CA ALA A 31 6.15 11.50 6.67
C ALA A 31 5.28 11.77 7.92
N GLY A 32 4.68 10.74 8.51
CA GLY A 32 3.89 10.84 9.74
C GLY A 32 2.39 11.08 9.54
N ALA A 33 1.89 11.05 8.31
CA ALA A 33 0.46 11.15 8.07
C ALA A 33 -0.25 9.81 8.34
N THR A 34 -1.43 9.84 8.95
CA THR A 34 -2.31 8.67 9.01
C THR A 34 -2.94 8.46 7.63
N VAL A 35 -2.63 7.35 6.97
CA VAL A 35 -3.08 7.08 5.60
C VAL A 35 -3.98 5.84 5.56
N MET A 36 -5.13 5.97 4.88
CA MET A 36 -5.93 4.82 4.47
C MET A 36 -5.81 4.63 2.95
N PHE A 37 -5.45 3.43 2.53
CA PHE A 37 -5.41 3.03 1.12
C PHE A 37 -6.56 2.07 0.83
N SER A 38 -7.55 2.52 0.06
CA SER A 38 -8.64 1.66 -0.38
C SER A 38 -8.31 1.00 -1.72
N SER A 39 -8.50 -0.31 -1.81
CA SER A 39 -8.20 -1.08 -3.02
C SER A 39 -9.32 -2.07 -3.33
N LEU A 40 -9.87 -1.98 -4.54
CA LEU A 40 -10.90 -2.89 -5.04
C LEU A 40 -10.34 -3.99 -5.93
N GLU A 41 -9.30 -3.70 -6.71
CA GLU A 41 -8.68 -4.65 -7.61
C GLU A 41 -7.65 -5.51 -6.86
N MET A 42 -6.67 -4.86 -6.24
CA MET A 42 -5.54 -5.54 -5.60
C MET A 42 -5.86 -5.99 -4.18
N SER A 43 -5.43 -7.20 -3.84
CA SER A 43 -5.44 -7.73 -2.48
C SER A 43 -4.39 -7.04 -1.59
N SER A 44 -4.57 -7.11 -0.26
CA SER A 44 -3.59 -6.60 0.70
C SER A 44 -2.22 -7.24 0.53
N THR A 45 -2.17 -8.53 0.18
CA THR A 45 -0.91 -9.26 -0.07
C THR A 45 -0.17 -8.68 -1.28
N GLU A 46 -0.87 -8.44 -2.39
CA GLU A 46 -0.26 -7.84 -3.59
C GLU A 46 0.26 -6.42 -3.33
N LEU A 47 -0.48 -5.63 -2.54
CA LEU A 47 -0.03 -4.31 -2.11
C LEU A 47 1.23 -4.42 -1.24
N MET A 48 1.24 -5.32 -0.26
CA MET A 48 2.42 -5.54 0.60
C MET A 48 3.65 -5.97 -0.19
N HIS A 49 3.51 -6.87 -1.18
CA HIS A 49 4.62 -7.22 -2.06
C HIS A 49 5.17 -6.01 -2.81
N LYS A 50 4.31 -5.11 -3.30
CA LYS A 50 4.77 -3.87 -3.95
C LYS A 50 5.50 -2.94 -2.99
N ILE A 51 5.02 -2.78 -1.75
CA ILE A 51 5.67 -1.93 -0.75
C ILE A 51 7.05 -2.51 -0.41
N VAL A 52 7.12 -3.80 -0.09
CA VAL A 52 8.40 -4.45 0.27
C VAL A 52 9.38 -4.45 -0.91
N ALA A 53 8.90 -4.67 -2.15
CA ALA A 53 9.72 -4.53 -3.35
C ALA A 53 10.35 -3.13 -3.45
N ALA A 54 9.54 -2.09 -3.26
CA ALA A 54 10.00 -0.71 -3.36
C ALA A 54 10.99 -0.33 -2.26
N GLU A 55 10.69 -0.71 -1.00
CA GLU A 55 11.51 -0.37 0.17
C GLU A 55 12.81 -1.18 0.23
N GLY A 56 12.76 -2.48 -0.12
CA GLY A 56 13.93 -3.36 -0.14
C GLY A 56 14.74 -3.29 -1.43
N ARG A 57 14.29 -2.53 -2.45
CA ARG A 57 14.85 -2.52 -3.81
C ARG A 57 14.94 -3.92 -4.43
N ILE A 58 13.91 -4.74 -4.17
CA ILE A 58 13.80 -6.11 -4.66
C ILE A 58 12.89 -6.10 -5.88
N GLY A 59 13.30 -6.75 -6.97
CA GLY A 59 12.44 -6.91 -8.15
C GLY A 59 11.12 -7.58 -7.77
N LEU A 60 9.98 -6.95 -8.06
CA LEU A 60 8.65 -7.46 -7.69
C LEU A 60 8.41 -8.92 -8.14
N HIS A 61 8.94 -9.28 -9.31
CA HIS A 61 8.84 -10.63 -9.86
C HIS A 61 9.51 -11.72 -8.99
N HIS A 62 10.46 -11.35 -8.13
CA HIS A 62 11.04 -12.26 -7.14
C HIS A 62 10.06 -12.56 -6.00
N LEU A 63 9.24 -11.58 -5.59
CA LEU A 63 8.26 -11.75 -4.52
C LEU A 63 6.99 -12.48 -4.97
N THR A 64 6.70 -12.47 -6.27
CA THR A 64 5.49 -13.11 -6.82
C THR A 64 5.74 -14.52 -7.35
N ARG A 65 6.97 -15.04 -7.25
CA ARG A 65 7.34 -16.38 -7.72
C ARG A 65 7.80 -17.25 -6.57
N LYS A 66 7.42 -18.53 -6.59
CA LYS A 66 7.72 -19.50 -5.53
C LYS A 66 9.23 -19.64 -5.26
N ASP A 67 10.04 -19.61 -6.32
CA ASP A 67 11.51 -19.76 -6.25
C ASP A 67 12.24 -18.46 -6.61
N GLY A 68 11.56 -17.31 -6.45
CA GLY A 68 12.10 -16.01 -6.86
C GLY A 68 13.14 -15.42 -5.90
N LEU A 69 13.31 -15.99 -4.71
CA LEU A 69 14.17 -15.45 -3.66
C LEU A 69 15.07 -16.53 -3.08
N THR A 70 16.31 -16.16 -2.78
CA THR A 70 17.21 -16.99 -1.96
C THR A 70 16.74 -17.00 -0.51
N PRO A 71 17.14 -18.00 0.31
CA PRO A 71 16.84 -18.01 1.74
C PRO A 71 17.28 -16.74 2.49
N GLU A 72 18.40 -16.14 2.08
CA GLU A 72 18.91 -14.88 2.64
C GLU A 72 18.01 -13.70 2.26
N SER A 73 17.57 -13.65 1.01
CA SER A 73 16.67 -12.60 0.52
C SER A 73 15.30 -12.69 1.21
N TRP A 74 14.83 -13.90 1.52
CA TRP A 74 13.62 -14.12 2.31
C TRP A 74 13.72 -13.54 3.71
N LYS A 75 14.86 -13.71 4.40
CA LYS A 75 15.09 -13.11 5.72
C LYS A 75 15.00 -11.59 5.67
N GLU A 76 15.51 -10.97 4.61
CA GLU A 76 15.45 -9.52 4.43
C GLU A 76 14.02 -9.04 4.16
N VAL A 77 13.27 -9.73 3.28
CA VAL A 77 11.85 -9.47 3.02
C VAL A 77 11.03 -9.55 4.30
N GLU A 78 11.24 -10.59 5.10
CA GLU A 78 10.55 -10.75 6.38
C GLU A 78 10.89 -9.65 7.38
N ARG A 79 12.18 -9.30 7.48
CA ARG A 79 12.66 -8.23 8.37
C ARG A 79 12.00 -6.90 8.00
N LEU A 80 12.05 -6.53 6.72
CA LEU A 80 11.42 -5.33 6.19
C LEU A 80 9.90 -5.35 6.38
N GLY A 81 9.24 -6.48 6.09
CA GLY A 81 7.80 -6.63 6.27
C GLY A 81 7.37 -6.39 7.71
N ARG A 82 8.08 -6.97 8.68
CA ARG A 82 7.83 -6.75 10.12
C ARG A 82 8.08 -5.30 10.54
N GLU A 83 9.15 -4.70 10.03
CA GLU A 83 9.49 -3.30 10.31
C GLU A 83 8.37 -2.38 9.82
N LEU A 84 8.01 -2.50 8.54
CA LEU A 84 6.96 -1.69 7.90
C LEU A 84 5.61 -1.88 8.59
N PHE A 85 5.23 -3.11 8.93
CA PHE A 85 3.97 -3.37 9.63
C PHE A 85 3.88 -2.64 10.98
N ARG A 86 5.02 -2.47 11.67
CA ARG A 86 5.07 -1.80 12.98
C ARG A 86 5.13 -0.28 12.86
N THR A 87 5.83 0.25 11.87
CA THR A 87 6.19 1.67 11.83
C THR A 87 5.37 2.48 10.84
N LEU A 88 4.74 1.86 9.85
CA LEU A 88 4.03 2.56 8.79
C LEU A 88 2.55 2.77 9.17
N PRO A 89 2.10 4.02 9.41
CA PRO A 89 0.70 4.33 9.71
C PRO A 89 -0.18 4.28 8.44
N LEU A 90 -0.18 3.13 7.77
CA LEU A 90 -0.89 2.86 6.53
C LEU A 90 -1.89 1.72 6.73
N ARG A 91 -3.18 2.03 6.69
CA ARG A 91 -4.26 1.04 6.75
C ARG A 91 -4.71 0.68 5.35
N VAL A 92 -4.68 -0.60 5.00
CA VAL A 92 -5.31 -1.11 3.77
C VAL A 92 -6.76 -1.46 4.05
N TYR A 93 -7.67 -0.97 3.22
CA TYR A 93 -9.11 -1.26 3.31
C TYR A 93 -9.63 -1.80 1.98
N ARG A 94 -10.18 -3.01 2.00
CA ARG A 94 -10.88 -3.59 0.87
C ARG A 94 -12.37 -3.59 1.17
N PRO A 95 -13.18 -2.75 0.52
CA PRO A 95 -14.62 -2.82 0.63
C PRO A 95 -15.16 -4.03 -0.14
N ASP A 96 -16.29 -4.59 0.30
CA ASP A 96 -16.97 -5.69 -0.39
C ASP A 96 -17.58 -5.26 -1.73
N GLY A 97 -17.78 -3.95 -1.92
CA GLY A 97 -18.25 -3.32 -3.15
C GLY A 97 -17.64 -1.94 -3.38
N ALA A 98 -18.11 -1.21 -4.40
CA ALA A 98 -17.57 0.10 -4.79
C ALA A 98 -18.35 1.30 -4.24
N PHE A 99 -19.04 1.15 -3.10
CA PHE A 99 -19.83 2.24 -2.55
C PHE A 99 -18.95 3.23 -1.78
N LEU A 100 -19.05 4.51 -2.15
CA LEU A 100 -18.30 5.60 -1.53
C LEU A 100 -18.54 5.68 -0.01
N ARG A 101 -19.78 5.42 0.45
CA ARG A 101 -20.15 5.44 1.87
C ARG A 101 -19.32 4.47 2.73
N ASP A 102 -18.91 3.34 2.18
CA ASP A 102 -18.16 2.32 2.91
C ASP A 102 -16.71 2.81 3.10
N ILE A 103 -16.15 3.42 2.05
CA ILE A 103 -14.85 4.10 2.09
C ILE A 103 -14.88 5.28 3.07
N GLU A 104 -15.92 6.12 3.04
CA GLU A 104 -16.08 7.24 3.98
C GLU A 104 -16.17 6.78 5.43
N SER A 105 -16.97 5.74 5.70
CA SER A 105 -17.11 5.18 7.04
C SER A 105 -15.78 4.65 7.58
N ALA A 106 -15.03 3.90 6.75
CA ALA A 106 -13.71 3.40 7.09
C ALA A 106 -12.67 4.51 7.29
N ALA A 107 -12.70 5.56 6.46
CA ALA A 107 -11.83 6.73 6.60
C ALA A 107 -12.08 7.44 7.93
N ARG A 108 -13.35 7.69 8.28
CA ARG A 108 -13.73 8.30 9.57
C ARG A 108 -13.29 7.45 10.76
N ALA A 109 -13.37 6.11 10.65
CA ALA A 109 -12.91 5.21 11.69
C ALA A 109 -11.38 5.23 11.86
N SER A 110 -10.63 5.44 10.77
CA SER A 110 -9.17 5.47 10.79
C SER A 110 -8.60 6.69 11.52
N VAL A 111 -9.34 7.81 11.55
CA VAL A 111 -8.96 9.02 12.31
C VAL A 111 -9.19 8.86 13.81
N ARG A 112 -10.16 8.03 14.23
CA ARG A 112 -10.49 7.84 15.66
C ARG A 112 -9.55 6.89 16.40
N ASN A 113 -8.90 5.99 15.66
CA ASN A 113 -8.06 4.91 16.18
C ASN A 113 -6.57 5.10 15.84
N GLY A 114 -6.20 6.26 15.30
CA GLY A 114 -4.83 6.64 14.94
C GLY A 114 -4.15 7.44 16.03
#